data_AF-A0A973BC09-F1
#
_entry.id   AF-A0A973BC09-F1
#
_cell.length_a   1.000
_cell.length_b   1.000
_cell.length_c   1.000
_cell.angle_alpha   90.00
_cell.angle_beta   90.00
_cell.angle_gamma   90.00
#
_symmetry.space_group_name_H-M   'P 1'
#
loop_
_entity.id
_entity.type
_entity.pdbx_description
1 polymer ?
#
loop_
_entity_poly.entity_id
_entity_poly.type
_entity_poly.pdbx_seq_one_letter_code
_entity_poly.pdbx_strand_id
1 'polypeptide(L)'
;MKKILALLVLTFSLAIGTQTATAQEMTDKEIQEYAAGKATELQKQFGLNENQTSQVQRAYYQRKLNYSKYLAGKENDPNYNKYKNKIDSSFNYIVKRALGEENYKTFVKKQEE
;
A
#
# COMPACT_ATOMS: atom_id res chain seq x y z
N MET A 1 25.46 33.07 32.13
CA MET A 1 24.93 34.41 31.76
C MET A 1 25.55 34.75 30.41
N LYS A 2 24.87 35.07 29.31
CA LYS A 2 23.52 35.51 28.97
C LYS A 2 23.33 35.17 27.48
N LYS A 3 22.13 34.73 27.09
CA LYS A 3 21.35 35.12 25.89
C LYS A 3 22.11 35.02 24.54
N ILE A 4 21.59 34.29 23.54
CA ILE A 4 20.59 34.84 22.62
C ILE A 4 19.74 33.69 22.05
N LEU A 5 18.49 33.66 22.49
CA LEU A 5 17.36 33.21 21.68
C LEU A 5 17.22 34.16 20.50
N ALA A 6 17.42 33.68 19.29
CA ALA A 6 16.98 34.33 18.06
C ALA A 6 16.31 33.23 17.21
N LEU A 7 15.02 33.03 17.43
CA LEU A 7 13.98 33.55 16.54
C LEU A 7 14.03 32.87 15.16
N LEU A 8 13.72 31.56 15.13
CA LEU A 8 13.27 30.93 13.89
C LEU A 8 11.80 31.30 13.70
N VAL A 9 11.61 32.37 12.95
CA VAL A 9 10.35 32.90 12.49
C VAL A 9 9.62 31.83 11.69
N LEU A 10 8.46 31.45 12.23
CA LEU A 10 7.50 30.53 11.68
C LEU A 10 6.76 31.23 10.53
N THR A 11 7.17 30.99 9.29
CA THR A 11 6.39 31.35 8.09
C THR A 11 6.13 30.11 7.26
N PHE A 12 5.22 29.26 7.74
CA PHE A 12 4.52 28.31 6.87
C PHE A 12 3.36 29.03 6.17
N SER A 13 3.72 29.92 5.25
CA SER A 13 2.82 30.44 4.22
C SER A 13 2.85 29.48 3.04
N LEU A 14 2.45 28.23 3.24
CA LEU A 14 2.26 27.27 2.16
C LEU A 14 0.78 26.90 2.10
N ALA A 15 0.08 27.70 1.29
CA ALA A 15 -1.06 27.30 0.50
C ALA A 15 -1.99 26.27 1.15
N ILE A 16 -3.00 26.78 1.87
CA ILE A 16 -4.31 26.12 1.95
C ILE A 16 -4.93 26.21 0.54
N GLY A 17 -4.33 25.51 -0.41
CA GLY A 17 -5.06 24.95 -1.53
C GLY A 17 -5.57 23.63 -1.00
N THR A 18 -6.82 23.59 -0.56
CA THR A 18 -7.54 22.33 -0.37
C THR A 18 -7.50 21.62 -1.71
N GLN A 19 -6.48 20.77 -1.89
CA GLN A 19 -6.41 19.85 -2.98
C GLN A 19 -7.64 18.96 -2.80
N THR A 20 -8.70 19.26 -3.52
CA THR A 20 -9.64 18.24 -3.95
C THR A 20 -8.80 17.28 -4.77
N ALA A 21 -8.12 16.36 -4.09
CA ALA A 21 -7.48 15.22 -4.69
C ALA A 21 -8.64 14.40 -5.25
N THR A 22 -9.05 14.72 -6.47
CA THR A 22 -9.72 13.75 -7.32
C THR A 22 -8.78 12.55 -7.32
N ALA A 23 -9.14 11.49 -6.63
CA ALA A 23 -8.39 10.25 -6.62
C ALA A 23 -8.36 9.75 -8.07
N GLN A 24 -7.32 10.13 -8.82
CA GLN A 24 -7.15 9.70 -10.18
C GLN A 24 -6.83 8.21 -10.12
N GLU A 25 -7.68 7.40 -10.75
CA GLU A 25 -7.45 5.96 -10.83
C GLU A 25 -6.09 5.70 -11.49
N MET A 26 -5.27 4.88 -10.84
CA MET A 26 -3.97 4.48 -11.40
C MET A 26 -4.18 3.72 -12.70
N THR A 27 -3.33 3.99 -13.68
CA THR A 27 -3.24 3.22 -14.93
C THR A 27 -2.68 1.81 -14.68
N ASP A 28 -2.93 0.88 -15.59
CA ASP A 28 -2.38 -0.47 -15.52
C ASP A 28 -0.85 -0.50 -15.37
N LYS A 29 -0.16 0.41 -16.07
CA LYS A 29 1.31 0.55 -15.98
C LYS A 29 1.74 0.97 -14.57
N GLU A 30 1.08 1.97 -13.99
CA GLU A 30 1.37 2.43 -12.64
C GLU A 30 1.06 1.35 -11.59
N ILE A 31 0.00 0.56 -11.79
CA ILE A 31 -0.31 -0.59 -10.92
C ILE A 31 0.80 -1.64 -11.02
N GLN A 32 1.32 -1.90 -12.22
CA GLN A 32 2.40 -2.85 -12.44
C GLN A 32 3.71 -2.39 -11.79
N GLU A 33 4.08 -1.11 -11.92
CA GLU A 33 5.25 -0.52 -11.28
C GLU A 33 5.13 -0.54 -9.75
N TYR A 34 3.96 -0.17 -9.20
CA TYR A 34 3.66 -0.27 -7.78
C TYR A 34 3.81 -1.70 -7.26
N ALA A 35 3.26 -2.68 -7.97
CA ALA A 35 3.33 -4.08 -7.58
C ALA A 35 4.76 -4.62 -7.62
N ALA A 36 5.53 -4.25 -8.63
CA ALA A 36 6.95 -4.60 -8.75
C ALA A 36 7.79 -4.00 -7.62
N GLY A 37 7.53 -2.73 -7.27
CA GLY A 37 8.15 -2.04 -6.14
C GLY A 37 7.90 -2.78 -4.82
N LYS A 38 6.63 -3.12 -4.54
CA LYS A 38 6.26 -3.88 -3.32
C LYS A 38 6.86 -5.27 -3.26
N ALA A 39 6.90 -5.97 -4.38
CA ALA A 39 7.56 -7.28 -4.44
C ALA A 39 9.06 -7.17 -4.17
N THR A 40 9.73 -6.17 -4.73
CA THR A 40 11.16 -5.91 -4.54
C THR A 40 11.48 -5.52 -3.09
N GLU A 41 10.63 -4.69 -2.46
CA GLU A 41 10.74 -4.36 -1.03
C GLU A 41 10.69 -5.62 -0.17
N LEU A 42 9.69 -6.49 -0.39
CA LEU A 42 9.54 -7.73 0.37
C LEU A 42 10.64 -8.75 0.06
N GLN A 43 11.12 -8.79 -1.18
CA GLN A 43 12.28 -9.60 -1.57
C GLN A 43 13.51 -9.21 -0.76
N LYS A 44 13.84 -7.92 -0.70
CA LYS A 44 14.98 -7.40 0.05
C LYS A 44 14.82 -7.62 1.55
N GLN A 45 13.59 -7.46 2.06
CA GLN A 45 13.31 -7.57 3.48
C GLN A 45 13.35 -9.00 4.00
N PHE A 46 12.82 -9.96 3.23
CA PHE A 46 12.61 -11.34 3.68
C PHE A 46 13.46 -12.37 2.93
N GLY A 47 14.32 -11.93 2.00
CA GLY A 47 15.18 -12.81 1.22
C GLY A 47 14.41 -13.72 0.27
N LEU A 48 13.32 -13.22 -0.34
CA LEU A 48 12.48 -14.02 -1.23
C LEU A 48 13.25 -14.46 -2.48
N ASN A 49 13.00 -15.69 -2.93
CA ASN A 49 13.47 -16.14 -4.25
C ASN A 49 12.59 -15.58 -5.37
N GLU A 50 13.02 -15.75 -6.62
CA GLU A 50 12.31 -15.21 -7.80
C GLU A 50 10.86 -15.66 -7.91
N ASN A 51 10.57 -16.93 -7.60
CA ASN A 51 9.21 -17.45 -7.63
C ASN A 51 8.32 -16.81 -6.55
N GLN A 52 8.83 -16.68 -5.32
CA GLN A 52 8.13 -16.00 -4.22
C GLN A 52 7.89 -14.52 -4.55
N THR A 53 8.90 -13.83 -5.09
CA THR A 53 8.81 -12.42 -5.52
C THR A 53 7.75 -12.25 -6.61
N SER A 54 7.74 -13.14 -7.61
CA SER A 54 6.71 -13.13 -8.68
C SER A 54 5.29 -13.35 -8.13
N GLN A 55 5.12 -14.27 -7.17
CA GLN A 55 3.83 -14.50 -6.52
C GLN A 55 3.35 -13.26 -5.75
N VAL A 56 4.25 -12.62 -4.99
CA VAL A 56 3.95 -11.38 -4.26
C VAL A 56 3.59 -10.26 -5.23
N GLN A 57 4.36 -10.07 -6.31
CA GLN A 57 4.08 -9.06 -7.33
C GLN A 57 2.68 -9.25 -7.93
N ARG A 58 2.34 -10.47 -8.35
CA ARG A 58 1.01 -10.79 -8.87
C ARG A 58 -0.08 -10.52 -7.86
N ALA A 59 0.14 -10.84 -6.58
CA ALA A 59 -0.82 -10.58 -5.51
C ALA A 59 -1.10 -9.07 -5.34
N TYR A 60 -0.05 -8.23 -5.30
CA TYR A 60 -0.21 -6.78 -5.20
C TYR A 60 -0.91 -6.17 -6.42
N TYR A 61 -0.52 -6.61 -7.63
CA TYR A 61 -1.15 -6.17 -8.87
C TYR A 61 -2.65 -6.49 -8.86
N GLN A 62 -3.01 -7.75 -8.59
CA GLN A 62 -4.42 -8.18 -8.54
C GLN A 62 -5.21 -7.47 -7.44
N ARG A 63 -4.61 -7.24 -6.27
CA ARG A 63 -5.27 -6.47 -5.21
C ARG A 63 -5.61 -5.06 -5.68
N LYS A 64 -4.67 -4.33 -6.27
CA LYS A 64 -4.92 -2.96 -6.72
C LYS A 64 -5.87 -2.88 -7.91
N LEU A 65 -5.72 -3.75 -8.89
CA LEU A 65 -6.64 -3.84 -10.02
C LEU A 65 -8.08 -4.10 -9.54
N ASN A 66 -8.27 -5.05 -8.63
CA ASN A 66 -9.60 -5.37 -8.10
C ASN A 66 -10.15 -4.28 -7.17
N TYR A 67 -9.32 -3.58 -6.41
CA TYR A 67 -9.75 -2.41 -5.64
C TYR A 67 -10.26 -1.30 -6.55
N SER A 68 -9.51 -0.99 -7.61
CA SER A 68 -9.94 0.00 -8.61
C SER A 68 -11.29 -0.41 -9.22
N LYS A 69 -11.39 -1.66 -9.71
CA LYS A 69 -12.58 -2.15 -10.41
C LYS A 69 -13.83 -2.29 -9.53
N TYR A 70 -13.67 -2.77 -8.30
CA TYR A 70 -14.79 -3.23 -7.47
C TYR A 70 -15.07 -2.34 -6.26
N LEU A 71 -14.15 -1.47 -5.84
CA LEU A 71 -14.28 -0.70 -4.61
C LEU A 71 -14.18 0.82 -4.82
N ALA A 72 -13.43 1.30 -5.81
CA ALA A 72 -13.26 2.74 -6.02
C ALA A 72 -14.62 3.42 -6.27
N GLY A 73 -14.95 4.42 -5.43
CA GLY A 73 -16.21 5.18 -5.53
C GLY A 73 -17.46 4.39 -5.13
N LYS A 74 -17.30 3.19 -4.55
CA LYS A 74 -18.40 2.28 -4.17
C LYS A 74 -18.50 2.10 -2.65
N GLU A 75 -18.00 3.04 -1.87
CA GLU A 75 -17.93 2.97 -0.39
C GLU A 75 -19.31 2.80 0.26
N ASN A 76 -20.36 3.29 -0.40
CA ASN A 76 -21.75 3.17 0.05
C ASN A 76 -22.48 1.92 -0.52
N ASP A 77 -21.83 1.10 -1.35
CA ASP A 77 -22.42 -0.15 -1.85
C ASP A 77 -22.58 -1.13 -0.67
N PRO A 78 -23.77 -1.72 -0.45
CA PRO A 78 -23.98 -2.74 0.58
C PRO A 78 -23.03 -3.94 0.50
N ASN A 79 -22.49 -4.22 -0.68
CA ASN A 79 -21.52 -5.28 -0.95
C ASN A 79 -20.06 -4.84 -0.84
N TYR A 80 -19.76 -3.56 -0.57
CA TYR A 80 -18.39 -3.03 -0.50
C TYR A 80 -17.51 -3.90 0.41
N ASN A 81 -17.96 -4.14 1.65
CA ASN A 81 -17.23 -4.95 2.62
C ASN A 81 -17.06 -6.41 2.17
N LYS A 82 -18.06 -6.98 1.48
CA LYS A 82 -17.97 -8.33 0.94
C LYS A 82 -16.89 -8.43 -0.14
N TYR A 83 -16.85 -7.49 -1.08
CA TYR A 83 -15.82 -7.44 -2.12
C TYR A 83 -14.44 -7.16 -1.53
N LYS A 84 -14.33 -6.18 -0.63
CA LYS A 84 -13.08 -5.86 0.06
C LYS A 84 -12.52 -7.07 0.78
N ASN A 85 -13.32 -7.74 1.60
CA ASN A 85 -12.89 -8.93 2.33
C ASN A 85 -12.46 -10.05 1.37
N LYS A 86 -13.21 -10.29 0.28
CA LYS A 86 -12.81 -11.28 -0.72
C LYS A 86 -11.43 -10.97 -1.33
N ILE A 87 -11.21 -9.72 -1.72
CA ILE A 87 -9.94 -9.29 -2.33
C ILE A 87 -8.79 -9.39 -1.31
N ASP A 88 -9.01 -8.89 -0.09
CA ASP A 88 -8.01 -8.92 0.98
C ASP A 88 -7.67 -10.35 1.42
N SER A 89 -8.66 -11.23 1.53
CA SER A 89 -8.43 -12.66 1.86
C SER A 89 -7.62 -13.36 0.78
N SER A 90 -7.91 -13.13 -0.51
CA SER A 90 -7.11 -13.69 -1.60
C SER A 90 -5.67 -13.17 -1.59
N PHE A 91 -5.49 -11.86 -1.36
CA PHE A 91 -4.16 -11.27 -1.22
C PHE A 91 -3.39 -11.89 -0.06
N ASN A 92 -3.99 -11.91 1.13
CA ASN A 92 -3.37 -12.43 2.34
C ASN A 92 -2.99 -13.91 2.19
N TYR A 93 -3.84 -14.72 1.57
CA TYR A 93 -3.53 -16.12 1.31
C TYR A 93 -2.28 -16.29 0.43
N ILE A 94 -2.17 -15.56 -0.68
CA ILE A 94 -1.02 -15.67 -1.59
C ILE A 94 0.25 -15.15 -0.92
N VAL A 95 0.18 -13.98 -0.28
CA VAL A 95 1.32 -13.35 0.37
C VAL A 95 1.82 -14.19 1.55
N LYS A 96 0.92 -14.75 2.35
CA LYS A 96 1.26 -15.68 3.42
C LYS A 96 1.98 -16.92 2.90
N ARG A 97 1.50 -17.52 1.80
CA ARG A 97 2.17 -18.67 1.17
C ARG A 97 3.54 -18.33 0.60
N ALA A 98 3.70 -17.15 0.02
CA ALA A 98 4.96 -16.73 -0.55
C ALA A 98 6.01 -16.41 0.53
N LEU A 99 5.61 -15.73 1.61
CA LEU A 99 6.51 -15.36 2.71
C LEU A 99 6.81 -16.53 3.67
N GLY A 100 5.87 -17.44 3.87
CA GLY A 100 5.87 -18.38 4.99
C GLY A 100 5.31 -17.75 6.28
N GLU A 101 4.95 -18.58 7.25
CA GLU A 101 4.21 -18.17 8.46
C GLU A 101 4.93 -17.07 9.26
N GLU A 102 6.22 -17.27 9.54
CA GLU A 102 7.01 -16.36 10.41
C GLU A 102 7.24 -14.99 9.76
N ASN A 103 7.63 -14.97 8.50
CA ASN A 103 7.80 -13.73 7.74
C ASN A 103 6.46 -13.03 7.52
N TYR A 104 5.36 -13.77 7.36
CA TYR A 104 4.03 -13.19 7.24
C TYR A 104 3.57 -12.51 8.52
N LYS A 105 3.80 -13.10 9.70
CA LYS A 105 3.51 -12.43 10.99
C LYS A 105 4.26 -11.10 11.12
N THR A 106 5.54 -11.10 10.75
CA THR A 106 6.36 -9.88 10.74
C THR A 106 5.83 -8.85 9.74
N PHE A 107 5.41 -9.31 8.56
CA PHE A 107 4.79 -8.45 7.55
C PHE A 107 3.52 -7.80 8.06
N VAL A 108 2.60 -8.56 8.66
CA VAL A 108 1.32 -8.05 9.20
C VAL A 108 1.56 -7.02 10.29
N LYS A 109 2.46 -7.32 11.25
CA LYS A 109 2.79 -6.38 12.34
C LYS A 109 3.24 -5.02 11.82
N LYS A 110 4.07 -5.00 10.77
CA LYS A 110 4.55 -3.75 10.14
C LYS A 110 3.49 -3.00 9.32
N GLN A 111 2.35 -3.61 8.99
CA GLN A 111 1.25 -2.91 8.33
C GLN A 111 0.33 -2.20 9.34
N GLU A 112 0.44 -2.55 10.63
CA GLU A 112 -0.36 -1.98 11.73
C GLU A 112 0.37 -0.84 12.46
N GLU A 113 1.69 -0.71 12.26
CA GLU A 113 2.56 0.39 12.72
C GLU A 113 2.49 1.60 11.79
#